data_AF-A0A2A5EI79-F1
#
_entry.id   AF-A0A2A5EI79-F1
#
_cell.length_a   1.000
_cell.length_b   1.000
_cell.length_c   1.000
_cell.angle_alpha   90.00
_cell.angle_beta   90.00
_cell.angle_gamma   90.00
#
_symmetry.space_group_name_H-M   'P 1'
#
loop_
_entity.id
_entity.type
_entity.pdbx_description
1 polymer ?
#
loop_
_entity_poly.entity_id
_entity_poly.type
_entity_poly.pdbx_seq_one_letter_code
_entity_poly.pdbx_strand_id
1 'polypeptide(L)'
;MADIRLLWTPETLSADIVPSYPGLDDSGELESAVAISLFTWRRAKDDDRVDNPNSLLSRQGWWGDGFSAWQSGEFPDPIGSRLWLLSREKMTVETIQRAKEYAEEALVWLVNDKVATSVSVSVVRNRLNPHRTDMSVEILRENGQVLNLEYDNVWKQISGGEKQ
;
A
#
# COMPACT_ATOMS: atom_id res chain seq x y z
N MET A 1 -5.64 13.20 14.37
CA MET A 1 -5.02 13.79 13.17
C MET A 1 -6.13 13.81 12.14
N ALA A 2 -6.55 14.95 11.61
CA ALA A 2 -7.61 14.95 10.61
C ALA A 2 -6.97 14.62 9.26
N ASP A 3 -7.30 13.46 8.69
CA ASP A 3 -6.90 13.10 7.33
C ASP A 3 -8.11 13.19 6.39
N ILE A 4 -7.84 13.40 5.11
CA ILE A 4 -8.87 13.61 4.09
C ILE A 4 -9.23 12.27 3.47
N ARG A 5 -10.53 11.99 3.35
CA ARG A 5 -11.01 10.80 2.68
C ARG A 5 -10.68 10.83 1.18
N LEU A 6 -10.09 9.73 0.73
CA LEU A 6 -9.77 9.48 -0.66
C LEU A 6 -10.71 8.44 -1.27
N LEU A 7 -11.22 8.74 -2.47
CA LEU A 7 -11.80 7.73 -3.36
C LEU A 7 -10.66 7.10 -4.14
N TRP A 8 -10.12 6.01 -3.61
CA TRP A 8 -9.09 5.25 -4.30
C TRP A 8 -9.66 4.53 -5.52
N THR A 9 -9.04 4.74 -6.68
CA THR A 9 -9.32 4.04 -7.94
C THR A 9 -8.15 3.11 -8.25
N PRO A 10 -8.25 1.81 -7.92
CA PRO A 10 -7.13 0.89 -8.05
C PRO A 10 -6.67 0.66 -9.49
N GLU A 11 -7.56 0.80 -10.48
CA GLU A 11 -7.26 0.56 -11.89
C GLU A 11 -6.25 1.55 -12.45
N THR A 12 -6.30 2.78 -11.98
CA THR A 12 -5.46 3.89 -12.43
C THR A 12 -4.40 4.28 -11.40
N LEU A 13 -4.36 3.60 -10.24
CA LEU A 13 -3.54 3.97 -9.08
C LEU A 13 -3.66 5.47 -8.74
N SER A 14 -4.89 5.98 -8.80
CA SER A 14 -5.20 7.39 -8.56
C SER A 14 -6.24 7.52 -7.45
N ALA A 15 -6.24 8.67 -6.79
CA ALA A 15 -7.22 8.98 -5.78
C ALA A 15 -7.87 10.34 -6.07
N ASP A 16 -9.16 10.46 -5.78
CA ASP A 16 -9.85 11.75 -5.76
C ASP A 16 -10.21 12.15 -4.33
N ILE A 17 -10.22 13.45 -4.06
CA ILE A 17 -10.55 14.01 -2.75
C ILE A 17 -12.07 14.11 -2.63
N VAL A 18 -12.63 13.70 -1.50
CA VAL A 18 -14.07 13.80 -1.25
C VAL A 18 -14.43 15.15 -0.63
N PRO A 19 -15.22 16.01 -1.31
CA PRO A 19 -15.71 17.26 -0.73
C PRO A 19 -16.85 17.00 0.28
N SER A 20 -16.90 17.76 1.37
CA SER A 20 -17.99 17.76 2.35
C SER A 20 -18.24 19.17 2.87
N TYR A 21 -19.30 19.85 2.44
CA TYR A 21 -19.50 21.27 2.72
C TYR A 21 -19.59 21.57 4.24
N PRO A 22 -18.86 22.59 4.78
CA PRO A 22 -18.06 23.62 4.09
C PRO A 22 -16.57 23.29 3.85
N GLY A 23 -16.15 22.02 3.92
CA GLY A 23 -14.77 21.56 3.74
C GLY A 23 -14.64 20.24 2.98
N LEU A 24 -13.86 19.32 3.55
CA LEU A 24 -13.55 18.00 2.99
C LEU A 24 -14.08 16.90 3.92
N ASP A 25 -14.39 15.73 3.38
CA ASP A 25 -14.78 14.57 4.18
C ASP A 25 -13.56 14.03 4.93
N ASP A 26 -13.64 13.96 6.25
CA ASP A 26 -12.60 13.46 7.16
C ASP A 26 -12.93 12.07 7.74
N SER A 27 -14.04 11.46 7.32
CA SER A 27 -14.54 10.23 7.94
C SER A 27 -13.78 8.95 7.53
N GLY A 28 -12.88 9.03 6.55
CA GLY A 28 -12.20 7.87 5.93
C GLY A 28 -10.68 7.94 6.01
N GLU A 29 -10.17 8.51 7.10
CA GLU A 29 -8.74 8.70 7.35
C GLU A 29 -7.95 7.39 7.24
N LEU A 30 -8.43 6.32 7.87
CA LEU A 30 -7.67 5.07 7.98
C LEU A 30 -7.68 4.30 6.66
N GLU A 31 -8.82 4.28 5.96
CA GLU A 31 -8.96 3.70 4.63
C GLU A 31 -8.01 4.38 3.64
N SER A 32 -7.92 5.71 3.71
CA SER A 32 -7.05 6.52 2.85
C SER A 32 -5.58 6.25 3.16
N ALA A 33 -5.22 6.24 4.45
CA ALA A 33 -3.86 5.96 4.90
C ALA A 33 -3.40 4.54 4.52
N VAL A 34 -4.30 3.54 4.61
CA VAL A 34 -4.03 2.16 4.17
C VAL A 34 -3.85 2.10 2.65
N ALA A 35 -4.74 2.74 1.89
CA ALA A 35 -4.63 2.77 0.43
C ALA A 35 -3.31 3.42 -0.03
N ILE A 36 -2.92 4.55 0.58
CA ILE A 36 -1.63 5.20 0.33
C ILE A 36 -0.48 4.25 0.68
N SER A 37 -0.53 3.62 1.85
CA SER A 37 0.52 2.70 2.32
C SER A 37 0.68 1.51 1.37
N LEU A 38 -0.40 0.96 0.82
CA LEU A 38 -0.34 -0.20 -0.06
C LEU A 38 0.00 0.14 -1.50
N PHE A 39 -0.60 1.19 -2.06
CA PHE A 39 -0.63 1.41 -3.51
C PHE A 39 0.20 2.60 -4.00
N THR A 40 0.97 3.23 -3.11
CA THR A 40 2.08 4.11 -3.51
C THR A 40 3.41 3.38 -3.44
N TRP A 41 4.43 3.94 -4.11
CA TRP A 41 5.73 3.28 -4.23
C TRP A 41 6.64 3.60 -3.04
N ARG A 42 6.93 2.57 -2.24
CA ARG A 42 8.10 2.57 -1.35
C ARG A 42 9.33 2.18 -2.15
N ARG A 43 10.47 2.78 -1.79
CA ARG A 43 11.76 2.49 -2.41
C ARG A 43 12.17 1.03 -2.19
N ALA A 44 12.65 0.37 -3.24
CA ALA A 44 13.19 -0.99 -3.17
C ALA A 44 14.48 -1.04 -2.33
N LYS A 45 14.60 -2.07 -1.48
CA LYS A 45 15.79 -2.36 -0.67
C LYS A 45 16.94 -2.86 -1.53
N ASP A 46 18.16 -2.77 -1.03
CA ASP A 46 19.36 -3.09 -1.80
C ASP A 46 19.37 -4.53 -2.36
N ASP A 47 18.76 -5.46 -1.63
CA ASP A 47 18.60 -6.89 -1.97
C ASP A 47 17.40 -7.21 -2.88
N ASP A 48 16.49 -6.24 -3.10
CA ASP A 48 15.37 -6.44 -4.01
C ASP A 48 15.84 -6.49 -5.48
N ARG A 49 15.20 -7.37 -6.26
CA ARG A 49 15.40 -7.47 -7.70
C ARG A 49 14.63 -6.35 -8.40
N VAL A 50 15.34 -5.51 -9.15
CA VAL A 50 14.75 -4.45 -9.97
C VAL A 50 15.12 -4.65 -11.45
N ASP A 51 14.24 -4.24 -12.36
CA ASP A 51 14.39 -4.48 -13.81
C ASP A 51 15.64 -3.81 -14.42
N ASN A 52 16.08 -2.67 -13.87
CA ASN A 52 17.27 -1.95 -14.34
C ASN A 52 18.10 -1.40 -13.16
N PRO A 53 18.90 -2.25 -12.50
CA PRO A 53 19.60 -1.88 -11.26
C PRO A 53 20.59 -0.71 -11.42
N ASN A 54 21.01 -0.40 -12.65
CA ASN A 54 21.92 0.71 -12.95
C ASN A 54 21.20 2.06 -13.13
N SER A 55 19.87 2.08 -13.19
CA SER A 55 19.09 3.31 -13.27
C SER A 55 18.72 3.81 -11.87
N LEU A 56 18.98 5.09 -11.60
CA LEU A 56 18.58 5.74 -10.35
C LEU A 56 17.05 5.76 -10.15
N LEU A 57 16.28 5.68 -11.24
CA LEU A 57 14.81 5.64 -11.21
C LEU A 57 14.26 4.22 -11.00
N SER A 58 15.10 3.18 -11.06
CA SER A 58 14.64 1.79 -11.04
C SER A 58 14.10 1.32 -9.69
N ARG A 59 14.51 1.98 -8.61
CA ARG A 59 14.15 1.60 -7.24
C ARG A 59 12.88 2.30 -6.74
N GLN A 60 12.30 3.21 -7.54
CA GLN A 60 11.12 4.02 -7.18
C GLN A 60 11.24 4.68 -5.79
N GLY A 61 10.13 5.17 -5.25
CA GLY A 61 10.06 5.72 -3.90
C GLY A 61 9.24 7.00 -3.80
N TRP A 62 8.88 7.37 -2.57
CA TRP A 62 8.27 8.66 -2.29
C TRP A 62 9.35 9.72 -2.08
N TRP A 63 9.20 10.86 -2.76
CA TRP A 63 10.19 11.95 -2.68
C TRP A 63 10.31 12.55 -1.28
N GLY A 64 9.23 12.48 -0.48
CA GLY A 64 9.18 13.01 0.89
C GLY A 64 10.11 12.28 1.86
N ASP A 65 10.36 10.98 1.66
CA ASP A 65 11.28 10.21 2.51
C ASP A 65 12.70 10.79 2.47
N GLY A 66 13.15 11.20 1.27
CA GLY A 66 14.46 11.82 1.08
C GLY A 66 14.54 13.24 1.65
N PHE A 67 13.45 14.01 1.54
CA PHE A 67 13.41 15.37 2.08
C PHE A 67 13.41 15.39 3.61
N SER A 68 12.61 14.51 4.24
CA SER A 68 12.58 14.36 5.70
C SER A 68 13.95 13.95 6.25
N ALA A 69 14.61 12.96 5.62
CA ALA A 69 15.96 12.56 6.01
C ALA A 69 16.98 13.70 5.89
N TRP A 70 16.86 14.54 4.86
CA TRP A 70 17.70 15.72 4.70
C TRP A 70 17.46 16.78 5.78
N GLN A 71 16.22 16.95 6.24
CA GLN A 71 15.85 18.00 7.20
C GLN A 71 16.10 17.61 8.66
N SER A 72 15.75 16.39 9.08
CA SER A 72 15.85 15.93 10.47
C SER A 72 17.16 15.19 10.77
N GLY A 73 17.84 14.65 9.75
CA GLY A 73 18.94 13.70 9.93
C GLY A 73 18.49 12.29 10.30
N GLU A 74 17.18 12.04 10.37
CA GLU A 74 16.56 10.74 10.64
C GLU A 74 15.74 10.29 9.42
N PHE A 75 15.82 9.01 9.07
CA PHE A 75 14.95 8.45 8.03
C PHE A 75 13.56 8.22 8.63
N PRO A 76 12.50 8.89 8.12
CA PRO A 76 11.15 8.64 8.59
C PRO A 76 10.69 7.23 8.20
N ASP A 77 9.58 6.79 8.78
CA ASP A 77 8.90 5.59 8.31
C ASP A 77 8.53 5.75 6.82
N PRO A 78 9.00 4.84 5.95
CA PRO A 78 8.88 5.04 4.51
C PRO A 78 7.43 4.90 4.04
N ILE A 79 6.97 5.83 3.20
CA ILE A 79 5.61 5.77 2.66
C ILE A 79 5.52 4.77 1.50
N GLY A 80 4.39 4.07 1.43
CA GLY A 80 4.05 3.14 0.35
C GLY A 80 4.52 1.71 0.58
N SER A 81 4.43 0.89 -0.46
CA SER A 81 4.81 -0.52 -0.42
C SER A 81 5.75 -0.89 -1.55
N ARG A 82 6.36 -2.08 -1.43
CA ARG A 82 7.18 -2.72 -2.47
C ARG A 82 6.36 -3.64 -3.38
N LEU A 83 5.03 -3.62 -3.29
CA LEU A 83 4.14 -4.46 -4.12
C LEU A 83 4.37 -4.28 -5.62
N TRP A 84 4.77 -3.08 -6.05
CA TRP A 84 5.08 -2.77 -7.45
C TRP A 84 6.21 -3.62 -8.05
N LEU A 85 7.11 -4.18 -7.22
CA LEU A 85 8.14 -5.13 -7.66
C LEU A 85 7.54 -6.41 -8.25
N LEU A 86 6.34 -6.78 -7.82
CA LEU A 86 5.65 -8.00 -8.23
C LEU A 86 4.81 -7.81 -9.51
N SER A 87 4.71 -6.57 -10.02
CA SER A 87 3.86 -6.21 -11.16
C SER A 87 4.11 -7.03 -12.43
N ARG A 88 5.36 -7.44 -12.66
CA ARG A 88 5.78 -8.24 -13.83
C ARG A 88 6.06 -9.69 -13.48
N GLU A 89 5.91 -10.07 -12.23
CA GLU A 89 6.16 -11.44 -11.79
C GLU A 89 4.93 -12.33 -11.99
N LYS A 90 5.19 -13.61 -12.26
CA LYS A 90 4.12 -14.61 -12.33
C LYS A 90 3.52 -14.83 -10.94
N MET A 91 2.21 -15.00 -10.88
CA MET A 91 1.51 -15.36 -9.65
C MET A 91 1.88 -16.78 -9.20
N THR A 92 2.82 -16.90 -8.28
CA THR A 92 3.22 -18.16 -7.64
C THR A 92 2.95 -18.10 -6.14
N VAL A 93 3.12 -19.22 -5.43
CA VAL A 93 3.00 -19.25 -3.96
C VAL A 93 4.03 -18.30 -3.32
N GLU A 94 5.24 -18.25 -3.87
CA GLU A 94 6.32 -17.38 -3.40
C GLU A 94 5.99 -15.89 -3.61
N THR A 95 5.46 -15.51 -4.78
CA THR A 95 5.10 -14.10 -5.01
C THR A 95 3.91 -13.67 -4.17
N ILE A 96 2.95 -14.55 -3.91
CA ILE A 96 1.82 -14.29 -3.01
C ILE A 96 2.32 -14.07 -1.57
N GLN A 97 3.26 -14.89 -1.11
CA GLN A 97 3.88 -14.74 0.20
C GLN A 97 4.63 -13.40 0.31
N ARG A 98 5.43 -13.04 -0.71
CA ARG A 98 6.08 -11.72 -0.78
C ARG A 98 5.10 -10.56 -0.82
N ALA A 99 3.97 -10.71 -1.51
CA ALA A 99 2.92 -9.68 -1.53
C ALA A 99 2.36 -9.43 -0.13
N LYS A 100 2.12 -10.51 0.64
CA LYS A 100 1.70 -10.40 2.03
C LYS A 100 2.77 -9.67 2.86
N GLU A 101 4.02 -10.09 2.77
CA GLU A 101 5.14 -9.49 3.52
C GLU A 101 5.31 -7.99 3.21
N TYR A 102 5.25 -7.60 1.93
CA TYR A 102 5.34 -6.21 1.52
C TYR A 102 4.16 -5.37 2.01
N ALA A 103 2.96 -5.94 2.08
CA ALA A 103 1.78 -5.26 2.61
C ALA A 103 1.84 -5.12 4.14
N GLU A 104 2.26 -6.16 4.87
CA GLU A 104 2.47 -6.09 6.33
C GLU A 104 3.55 -5.05 6.69
N GLU A 105 4.66 -5.04 5.94
CA GLU A 105 5.73 -4.06 6.10
C GLU A 105 5.26 -2.64 5.81
N ALA A 106 4.34 -2.46 4.86
CA ALA A 106 3.79 -1.15 4.52
C ALA A 106 2.85 -0.61 5.60
N LEU A 107 2.22 -1.49 6.39
CA LEU A 107 1.20 -1.12 7.38
C LEU A 107 1.69 -1.16 8.83
N VAL A 108 2.94 -1.58 9.07
CA VAL A 108 3.50 -1.72 10.42
C VAL A 108 3.48 -0.40 11.21
N TRP A 109 3.57 0.75 10.54
CA TRP A 109 3.54 2.07 11.16
C TRP A 109 2.23 2.31 11.92
N LEU A 110 1.10 1.74 11.48
CA LEU A 110 -0.18 1.86 12.18
C LEU A 110 -0.09 1.34 13.62
N VAL A 111 0.74 0.33 13.87
CA VAL A 111 0.97 -0.22 15.21
C VAL A 111 2.02 0.58 15.95
N ASN A 112 3.12 0.94 15.29
CA ASN A 112 4.22 1.70 15.90
C ASN A 112 3.74 3.07 16.44
N ASP A 113 2.88 3.74 15.68
CA ASP A 113 2.31 5.06 16.01
C ASP A 113 1.04 4.96 16.86
N LYS A 114 0.63 3.74 17.27
CA LYS A 114 -0.56 3.46 18.09
C LYS A 114 -1.87 3.91 17.44
N VAL A 115 -1.93 3.93 16.11
CA VAL A 115 -3.18 4.10 15.36
C VAL A 115 -4.05 2.84 15.46
N ALA A 116 -3.39 1.66 15.51
CA ALA A 116 -4.01 0.36 15.64
C ALA A 116 -3.27 -0.50 16.68
N THR A 117 -4.00 -1.40 17.33
CA THR A 117 -3.46 -2.43 18.23
C THR A 117 -2.82 -3.57 17.44
N SER A 118 -3.41 -3.94 16.30
CA SER A 118 -2.86 -4.96 15.41
C SER A 118 -3.32 -4.76 13.97
N VAL A 119 -2.49 -5.19 13.03
CA VAL A 119 -2.80 -5.28 11.60
C VAL A 119 -2.49 -6.70 11.12
N SER A 120 -3.41 -7.28 10.35
CA SER A 120 -3.26 -8.59 9.74
C SER A 120 -3.55 -8.50 8.25
N VAL A 121 -2.67 -9.04 7.42
CA VAL A 121 -2.85 -9.08 5.96
C VAL A 121 -2.99 -10.54 5.52
N SER A 122 -3.98 -10.81 4.69
CA SER A 122 -4.09 -12.07 3.96
C SER A 122 -4.08 -11.79 2.47
N VAL A 123 -3.29 -12.57 1.72
CA VAL A 123 -3.29 -12.55 0.25
C VAL A 123 -3.59 -13.95 -0.22
N VAL A 124 -4.67 -14.12 -0.97
CA VAL A 124 -5.16 -15.42 -1.41
C VAL A 124 -5.37 -15.45 -2.91
N ARG A 125 -5.05 -16.58 -3.52
CA ARG A 125 -5.45 -16.84 -4.91
C ARG A 125 -6.94 -17.14 -4.95
N ASN A 126 -7.66 -16.45 -5.83
CA ASN A 126 -9.09 -16.67 -5.97
C ASN A 126 -9.36 -18.10 -6.45
N ARG A 127 -10.29 -18.79 -5.77
CA ARG A 127 -10.60 -20.20 -6.05
C ARG A 127 -11.34 -20.38 -7.39
N LEU A 128 -12.12 -19.39 -7.80
CA LEU A 128 -12.93 -19.43 -9.02
C LEU A 128 -12.16 -18.88 -10.23
N ASN A 129 -11.24 -17.93 -10.01
CA ASN A 129 -10.38 -17.38 -11.06
C ASN A 129 -8.89 -17.47 -10.65
N PRO A 130 -8.16 -18.48 -11.13
CA PRO A 130 -6.74 -18.65 -10.80
C PRO A 130 -5.83 -17.51 -11.29
N HIS A 131 -6.31 -16.60 -12.13
CA HIS A 131 -5.54 -15.42 -12.57
C HIS A 131 -5.80 -14.19 -11.71
N ARG A 132 -6.53 -14.33 -10.60
CA ARG A 132 -6.86 -13.26 -9.66
C ARG A 132 -6.33 -13.58 -8.27
N THR A 133 -5.77 -12.57 -7.61
CA THR A 133 -5.43 -12.61 -6.18
C THR A 133 -6.17 -11.51 -5.45
N ASP A 134 -6.69 -11.87 -4.29
CA ASP A 134 -7.44 -10.99 -3.41
C ASP A 134 -6.62 -10.74 -2.14
N MET A 135 -6.62 -9.50 -1.68
CA MET A 135 -5.97 -9.12 -0.44
C MET A 135 -7.00 -8.60 0.54
N SER A 136 -6.92 -9.03 1.79
CA SER A 136 -7.71 -8.48 2.88
C SER A 136 -6.78 -7.92 3.95
N VAL A 137 -7.13 -6.77 4.49
CA VAL A 137 -6.44 -6.11 5.61
C VAL A 137 -7.44 -5.98 6.75
N GLU A 138 -7.12 -6.58 7.88
CA GLU A 138 -7.86 -6.47 9.13
C GLU A 138 -7.07 -5.59 10.10
N ILE A 139 -7.72 -4.54 10.61
CA ILE A 139 -7.13 -3.57 11.53
C ILE A 139 -7.96 -3.51 12.80
N LEU A 140 -7.35 -3.85 13.93
CA LEU A 140 -7.96 -3.73 15.25
C LEU A 140 -7.52 -2.42 15.90
N ARG A 141 -8.47 -1.56 16.25
CA ARG A 141 -8.22 -0.30 16.97
C ARG A 141 -8.21 -0.51 18.49
N GLU A 142 -7.64 0.44 19.24
CA GLU A 142 -7.61 0.40 20.72
C GLU A 142 -9.00 0.34 21.35
N ASN A 143 -10.02 0.93 20.70
CA ASN A 143 -11.41 0.91 21.14
C ASN A 143 -12.14 -0.43 20.86
N GLY A 144 -11.45 -1.42 20.31
CA GLY A 144 -12.00 -2.74 19.96
C GLY A 144 -12.74 -2.79 18.61
N GLN A 145 -12.81 -1.68 17.86
CA GLN A 145 -13.37 -1.69 16.52
C GLN A 145 -12.43 -2.40 15.54
N VAL A 146 -13.02 -3.20 14.66
CA VAL A 146 -12.31 -3.89 13.58
C VAL A 146 -12.71 -3.26 12.26
N LEU A 147 -11.71 -2.80 11.50
CA LEU A 147 -11.87 -2.35 10.12
C LEU A 147 -11.33 -3.43 9.19
N ASN A 148 -12.18 -3.90 8.28
CA ASN A 148 -11.82 -4.87 7.25
C ASN A 148 -11.86 -4.20 5.88
N LEU A 149 -10.72 -4.24 5.19
CA LEU A 149 -10.55 -3.70 3.84
C LEU A 149 -10.25 -4.85 2.89
N GLU A 150 -11.00 -4.92 1.80
CA GLU A 150 -10.84 -5.94 0.77
C GLU A 150 -10.43 -5.30 -0.55
N TYR A 151 -9.36 -5.84 -1.14
CA TYR A 151 -8.80 -5.39 -2.40
C TYR A 151 -8.84 -6.55 -3.40
N ASP A 152 -9.74 -6.38 -4.36
CA ASP A 152 -9.96 -7.33 -5.43
C ASP A 152 -8.88 -7.24 -6.50
N ASN A 153 -8.37 -8.40 -6.92
CA ASN A 153 -7.44 -8.49 -8.05
C ASN A 153 -6.18 -7.61 -7.90
N VAL A 154 -5.49 -7.72 -6.77
CA VAL A 154 -4.31 -6.91 -6.44
C VAL A 154 -3.24 -6.94 -7.53
N TRP A 155 -3.05 -8.09 -8.20
CA TRP A 155 -2.10 -8.19 -9.31
C TRP A 155 -2.39 -7.23 -10.45
N LYS A 156 -3.68 -7.02 -10.77
CA LYS A 156 -4.09 -6.03 -11.77
C LYS A 156 -3.87 -4.60 -11.27
N GLN A 157 -4.07 -4.34 -9.98
CA GLN A 157 -3.87 -3.01 -9.39
C GLN A 157 -2.40 -2.61 -9.45
N ILE A 158 -1.49 -3.51 -9.05
CA ILE A 158 -0.05 -3.23 -9.01
C ILE A 158 0.62 -3.23 -10.39
N SER A 159 0.02 -3.89 -11.39
CA SER A 159 0.53 -3.88 -12.77
C SER A 159 0.15 -2.63 -13.56
N GLY A 160 -0.73 -1.77 -13.00
CA GLY A 160 -1.28 -0.62 -13.70
C GLY A 160 -2.09 -1.12 -14.88
N GLY A 161 -3.36 -1.43 -14.63
CA GLY A 161 -4.25 -2.15 -15.54
C GLY A 161 -4.02 -1.81 -17.01
N GLU A 162 -3.95 -2.85 -17.86
CA GLU A 162 -3.74 -2.71 -19.31
C GLU A 162 -4.42 -1.44 -19.83
N LYS A 163 -3.62 -0.50 -20.33
CA LYS A 163 -4.14 0.56 -21.18
C LYS A 163 -4.80 -0.14 -22.37
N GLN A 164 -6.13 -0.18 -22.39
CA GLN A 164 -6.89 -0.48 -23.59
C GLN A 164 -6.61 0.58 -24.66
#